data_AF-A0A9D4NPQ5-F1
#
_entry.id   AF-A0A9D4NPQ5-F1
#
_cell.length_a   1.000
_cell.length_b   1.000
_cell.length_c   1.000
_cell.angle_alpha   90.00
_cell.angle_beta   90.00
_cell.angle_gamma   90.00
#
_symmetry.space_group_name_H-M   'P 1'
#
loop_
_entity.id
_entity.type
_entity.pdbx_description
1 polymer ?
#
loop_
_entity_poly.entity_id
_entity_poly.type
_entity_poly.pdbx_seq_one_letter_code
_entity_poly.pdbx_strand_id
1 'polypeptide(L)'
;LYSDYLFFNQGDKSPESFHKGVSVVLESLKTCLAINSLRHCLYKPPSSEPEFHIRARIGVYHQYLKEYFRVFPASQILVLKLEDYSKAPAEIIQKIFEFLELSAFPPEKLSNITKSKNPANSRRTNDSTIGPMLPETRRLLQNFYWPHNEQLGALLGKTFNYNLDEIN
;
A
#
# COMPACT_ATOMS: atom_id res chain seq x y z
N LEU A 1 -0.38 1.76 5.16
CA LEU A 1 0.37 2.85 5.83
C LEU A 1 -0.02 3.02 7.30
N TYR A 2 -1.29 3.27 7.64
CA TYR A 2 -1.67 3.43 9.06
C TYR A 2 -1.66 2.10 9.82
N SER A 3 -2.24 1.03 9.23
CA SER A 3 -2.12 -0.33 9.77
C SER A 3 -0.67 -0.77 9.96
N ASP A 4 0.21 -0.30 9.08
CA ASP A 4 1.64 -0.57 9.10
C ASP A 4 2.34 0.11 10.27
N TYR A 5 2.09 1.40 10.45
CA TYR A 5 2.51 2.17 11.62
C TYR A 5 2.04 1.50 12.91
N LEU A 6 0.78 1.10 12.97
CA LEU A 6 0.24 0.40 14.14
C LEU A 6 0.95 -0.94 14.37
N PHE A 7 1.31 -1.68 13.33
CA PHE A 7 1.94 -2.99 13.50
C PHE A 7 3.42 -2.90 13.90
N PHE A 8 4.21 -2.04 13.25
CA PHE A 8 5.67 -2.00 13.41
C PHE A 8 6.19 -0.99 14.44
N ASN A 9 5.43 0.05 14.78
CA ASN A 9 5.88 1.01 15.78
C ASN A 9 5.91 0.37 17.18
N GLN A 10 6.98 0.58 17.95
CA GLN A 10 7.12 -0.01 19.30
C GLN A 10 6.93 1.01 20.43
N GLY A 11 6.88 2.31 20.12
CA GLY A 11 6.61 3.38 21.09
C GLY A 11 5.13 3.66 21.28
N ASP A 12 4.81 4.74 22.01
CA ASP A 12 3.44 5.22 22.19
C ASP A 12 2.81 5.55 20.83
N LYS A 13 1.74 4.81 20.51
CA LYS A 13 1.01 4.94 19.25
C LYS A 13 -0.21 5.80 19.44
N SER A 14 -0.38 6.78 18.58
CA SER A 14 -1.62 7.56 18.54
C SER A 14 -1.89 8.12 17.14
N PRO A 15 -3.14 8.48 16.83
CA PRO A 15 -3.47 9.18 15.59
C PRO A 15 -2.66 10.49 15.42
N GLU A 16 -2.34 11.20 16.51
CA GLU A 16 -1.57 12.45 16.52
C GLU A 16 -0.09 12.22 16.24
N SER A 17 0.52 11.21 16.85
CA SER A 17 1.91 10.86 16.58
C SER A 17 2.08 10.30 15.16
N PHE A 18 1.09 9.55 14.65
CA PHE A 18 1.03 9.18 13.24
C PHE A 18 0.94 10.41 12.32
N HIS A 19 0.07 11.37 12.63
CA HIS A 19 -0.06 12.62 11.87
C HIS A 19 1.27 13.37 11.82
N LYS A 20 1.94 13.55 12.97
CA LYS A 20 3.25 14.20 13.05
C LYS A 20 4.28 13.49 12.17
N GLY A 21 4.34 12.16 12.25
CA GLY A 21 5.26 11.36 11.43
C GLY A 21 4.99 11.49 9.93
N VAL A 22 3.71 11.44 9.51
CA VAL A 22 3.32 11.66 8.10
C VAL A 22 3.76 13.05 7.63
N SER A 23 3.46 14.10 8.39
CA SER A 23 3.81 15.47 8.02
C SER A 23 5.32 15.65 7.85
N VAL A 24 6.14 15.08 8.75
CA VAL A 24 7.60 15.11 8.64
C VAL A 24 8.10 14.39 7.38
N VAL A 25 7.58 13.18 7.10
CA VAL A 25 8.01 12.42 5.92
C VAL A 25 7.63 13.12 4.61
N LEU A 26 6.43 13.70 4.54
CA LEU A 26 5.97 14.40 3.33
C LEU A 26 6.72 15.70 3.10
N GLU A 27 7.03 16.49 4.14
CA GLU A 27 7.83 17.70 3.99
C GLU A 27 9.29 17.38 3.60
N SER A 28 9.86 16.30 4.16
CA SER A 28 11.16 15.79 3.74
C SER A 28 11.18 15.38 2.26
N LEU A 29 10.15 14.66 1.82
CA LEU A 29 10.01 14.26 0.42
C LEU A 29 9.87 15.49 -0.50
N LYS A 30 9.03 16.46 -0.13
CA LYS A 30 8.86 17.73 -0.87
C LYS A 30 10.17 18.51 -0.99
N THR A 31 10.93 18.63 0.11
CA THR A 31 12.24 19.29 0.12
C THR A 31 13.22 18.58 -0.82
N CYS A 32 13.25 17.24 -0.80
CA CYS A 32 14.07 16.47 -1.73
C CYS A 32 13.67 16.69 -3.19
N LEU A 33 12.36 16.67 -3.48
CA LEU A 33 11.81 16.85 -4.83
C LEU A 33 12.08 18.23 -5.43
N ALA A 34 12.38 19.23 -4.61
CA ALA A 34 12.75 20.57 -5.08
C ALA A 34 14.07 20.59 -5.87
N ILE A 35 14.96 19.62 -5.62
CA ILE A 35 16.31 19.58 -6.21
C ILE A 35 16.67 18.23 -6.83
N ASN A 36 15.87 17.19 -6.59
CA ASN A 36 16.13 15.83 -7.07
C ASN A 36 14.91 15.24 -7.78
N SER A 37 15.15 14.22 -8.60
CA SER A 37 14.06 13.46 -9.23
C SER A 37 13.25 12.66 -8.22
N LEU A 38 11.99 12.35 -8.55
CA LEU A 38 11.14 11.46 -7.76
C LEU A 38 11.82 10.14 -7.45
N ARG A 39 12.44 9.51 -8.46
CA ARG A 39 13.21 8.27 -8.28
C ARG A 39 14.33 8.43 -7.24
N HIS A 40 15.09 9.51 -7.27
CA HIS A 40 16.13 9.75 -6.26
C HIS A 40 15.53 9.80 -4.85
N CYS A 41 14.49 10.59 -4.66
CA CYS A 41 13.89 10.81 -3.34
C CYS A 41 13.17 9.58 -2.77
N LEU A 42 12.73 8.65 -3.61
CA LEU A 42 12.10 7.40 -3.15
C LEU A 42 13.11 6.30 -2.82
N TYR A 43 14.25 6.23 -3.53
CA TYR A 43 15.25 5.15 -3.36
C TYR A 43 16.40 5.51 -2.41
N LYS A 44 16.65 6.80 -2.19
CA LYS A 44 17.66 7.29 -1.25
C LYS A 44 16.98 8.18 -0.19
N PRO A 45 16.19 7.61 0.73
CA PRO A 45 15.69 8.39 1.83
C PRO A 45 16.87 8.96 2.64
N PRO A 46 16.75 10.18 3.21
CA PRO A 46 17.80 10.74 4.04
C PRO A 46 18.10 9.78 5.21
N SER A 47 19.38 9.65 5.56
CA SER A 47 19.89 8.70 6.56
C SER A 47 19.30 8.91 7.97
N SER A 48 18.74 10.09 8.23
CA SER A 48 17.92 10.40 9.39
C SER A 48 16.45 10.10 9.09
N GLU A 49 16.09 8.82 9.01
CA GLU A 49 14.68 8.45 9.08
C GLU A 49 14.11 8.98 10.42
N PRO A 50 12.90 9.58 10.44
CA PRO A 50 12.30 10.05 11.68
C PRO A 50 12.15 8.88 12.66
N GLU A 51 12.10 9.17 13.98
CA GLU A 51 11.71 8.18 15.01
C GLU A 51 10.41 7.44 14.68
N PHE A 52 9.56 8.05 13.85
CA PHE A 52 8.31 7.49 13.39
C PHE A 52 8.57 6.61 12.16
N HIS A 53 8.40 5.29 12.29
CA HIS A 53 8.42 4.32 11.19
C HIS A 53 7.27 4.54 10.19
N ILE A 54 7.30 5.64 9.44
CA ILE A 54 6.25 6.04 8.49
C ILE A 54 6.73 5.78 7.07
N ARG A 55 6.31 4.64 6.52
CA ARG A 55 6.71 4.19 5.20
C ARG A 55 5.81 4.77 4.10
N ALA A 56 5.69 6.10 4.01
CA ALA A 56 4.85 6.72 2.97
C ALA A 56 5.47 6.59 1.57
N ARG A 57 6.81 6.60 1.46
CA ARG A 57 7.53 6.53 0.18
C ARG A 57 7.22 5.24 -0.60
N ILE A 58 7.10 4.10 0.08
CA ILE A 58 6.82 2.80 -0.56
C ILE A 58 5.44 2.74 -1.22
N GLY A 59 4.50 3.62 -0.82
CA GLY A 59 3.16 3.69 -1.42
C GLY A 59 3.14 4.32 -2.81
N VAL A 60 4.26 4.88 -3.30
CA VAL A 60 4.35 5.50 -4.62
C VAL A 60 4.58 4.42 -5.71
N TYR A 61 3.61 3.52 -5.85
CA TYR A 61 3.74 2.28 -6.61
C TYR A 61 4.14 2.47 -8.07
N HIS A 62 3.58 3.48 -8.75
CA HIS A 62 3.84 3.71 -10.18
C HIS A 62 5.34 3.88 -10.48
N GLN A 63 6.08 4.53 -9.60
CA GLN A 63 7.50 4.79 -9.81
C GLN A 63 8.32 3.50 -9.69
N TYR A 64 8.00 2.64 -8.73
CA TYR A 64 8.65 1.34 -8.59
C TYR A 64 8.29 0.41 -9.74
N LEU A 65 6.99 0.32 -10.07
CA LEU A 65 6.49 -0.55 -11.12
C LEU A 65 7.04 -0.18 -12.50
N LYS A 66 7.24 1.11 -12.76
CA LYS A 66 7.91 1.60 -13.98
C LYS A 66 9.34 1.08 -14.10
N GLU A 67 10.08 0.88 -13.00
CA GLU A 67 11.42 0.29 -13.05
C GLU A 67 11.34 -1.21 -13.37
N TYR A 68 10.37 -1.93 -12.83
CA TYR A 68 10.15 -3.35 -13.17
C TYR A 68 9.81 -3.53 -14.65
N PHE A 69 8.90 -2.71 -15.21
CA PHE A 69 8.52 -2.78 -16.62
C PHE A 69 9.63 -2.38 -17.61
N ARG A 70 10.71 -1.75 -17.16
CA ARG A 70 11.90 -1.54 -18.01
C ARG A 70 12.69 -2.82 -18.25
N VAL A 71 12.56 -3.80 -17.35
CA VAL A 71 13.34 -5.04 -17.36
C VAL A 71 12.48 -6.23 -17.75
N PHE A 72 11.23 -6.27 -17.28
CA PHE A 72 10.29 -7.35 -17.54
C PHE A 72 9.14 -6.88 -18.44
N PRO A 73 8.77 -7.66 -19.46
CA PRO A 73 7.52 -7.48 -20.20
C PRO A 73 6.31 -7.42 -19.26
N ALA A 74 5.30 -6.65 -19.64
CA ALA A 74 4.08 -6.52 -18.85
C ALA A 74 3.36 -7.86 -18.63
N SER A 75 3.47 -8.81 -19.55
CA SER A 75 2.93 -10.17 -19.42
C SER A 75 3.57 -11.00 -18.31
N GLN A 76 4.73 -10.61 -17.78
CA GLN A 76 5.43 -11.30 -16.69
C GLN A 76 5.17 -10.66 -15.32
N ILE A 77 4.27 -9.68 -15.22
CA ILE A 77 3.95 -9.02 -13.95
C ILE A 77 2.43 -8.94 -13.79
N LEU A 78 1.93 -9.63 -12.77
CA LEU A 78 0.53 -9.57 -12.36
C LEU A 78 0.36 -8.57 -11.21
N VAL A 79 -0.43 -7.51 -11.43
CA VAL A 79 -0.81 -6.55 -10.38
C VAL A 79 -2.27 -6.77 -9.96
N LEU A 80 -2.44 -7.09 -8.68
CA LEU A 80 -3.73 -7.39 -8.04
C LEU A 80 -4.03 -6.37 -6.93
N LYS A 81 -5.30 -6.02 -6.78
CA LYS A 81 -5.79 -5.20 -5.66
C LYS A 81 -6.21 -6.10 -4.51
N LEU A 82 -5.86 -5.70 -3.29
CA LEU A 82 -6.27 -6.43 -2.09
C LEU A 82 -7.79 -6.32 -1.88
N GLU A 83 -8.41 -5.23 -2.32
CA GLU A 83 -9.85 -5.00 -2.25
C GLU A 83 -10.60 -5.98 -3.17
N ASP A 84 -10.08 -6.24 -4.38
CA ASP A 84 -10.64 -7.22 -5.31
C ASP A 84 -10.50 -8.63 -4.74
N TYR A 85 -9.35 -8.95 -4.13
CA TYR A 85 -9.15 -10.22 -3.43
C TYR A 85 -10.12 -10.39 -2.26
N SER A 86 -10.33 -9.35 -1.45
CA SER A 86 -11.26 -9.41 -0.32
C SER A 86 -12.70 -9.65 -0.77
N LYS A 87 -13.10 -9.10 -1.93
CA LYS A 87 -14.45 -9.27 -2.50
C LYS A 87 -14.65 -10.61 -3.21
N ALA A 88 -13.65 -11.06 -3.96
CA ALA A 88 -13.72 -12.24 -4.82
C ALA A 88 -12.44 -13.09 -4.74
N PRO A 89 -12.11 -13.67 -3.58
CA PRO A 89 -10.82 -14.35 -3.37
C PRO A 89 -10.66 -15.57 -4.28
N ALA A 90 -11.74 -16.29 -4.56
CA ALA A 90 -11.75 -17.44 -5.47
C ALA A 90 -11.30 -17.04 -6.90
N GLU A 91 -11.88 -15.96 -7.44
CA GLU A 91 -11.55 -15.46 -8.78
C GLU A 91 -10.11 -14.95 -8.86
N ILE A 92 -9.63 -14.26 -7.82
CA ILE A 92 -8.25 -13.77 -7.78
C ILE A 92 -7.25 -14.92 -7.71
N ILE A 93 -7.52 -15.96 -6.92
CA ILE A 93 -6.67 -17.16 -6.88
C ILE A 93 -6.64 -17.85 -8.25
N GLN A 94 -7.79 -17.98 -8.92
CA GLN A 94 -7.82 -18.54 -10.27
C GLN A 94 -6.97 -17.72 -11.25
N LYS A 95 -7.08 -16.38 -11.23
CA LYS A 95 -6.23 -15.49 -12.05
C LYS A 95 -4.73 -15.67 -11.76
N ILE A 96 -4.36 -15.91 -10.50
CA ILE A 96 -2.97 -16.21 -10.12
C ILE A 96 -2.52 -17.54 -10.75
N PHE A 97 -3.35 -18.57 -10.71
CA PHE A 97 -3.05 -19.88 -11.30
C PHE A 97 -2.88 -19.79 -12.81
N GLU A 98 -3.79 -19.08 -13.50
CA GLU A 98 -3.70 -18.85 -14.93
C GLU A 98 -2.43 -18.09 -15.31
N PHE A 99 -2.09 -17.03 -14.56
CA PHE A 99 -0.87 -16.25 -14.78
C PHE A 99 0.42 -17.06 -14.55
N LEU A 100 0.40 -17.99 -13.59
CA LEU A 100 1.52 -18.89 -13.31
C LEU A 100 1.54 -20.12 -14.22
N GLU A 101 0.62 -20.21 -15.19
CA GLU A 101 0.45 -21.36 -16.10
C GLU A 101 0.27 -22.70 -15.35
N LEU A 102 -0.41 -22.65 -14.20
CA LEU A 102 -0.73 -23.82 -13.39
C LEU A 102 -2.07 -24.43 -13.80
N SER A 103 -2.22 -25.74 -13.59
CA SER A 103 -3.50 -26.42 -13.76
C SER A 103 -4.57 -25.81 -12.85
N ALA A 104 -5.80 -25.67 -13.36
CA ALA A 104 -6.91 -25.05 -12.64
C ALA A 104 -7.06 -25.58 -11.20
N PHE A 105 -7.28 -24.65 -10.26
CA PHE A 105 -7.40 -25.02 -8.87
C PHE A 105 -8.70 -25.78 -8.60
N PRO A 106 -8.67 -26.95 -7.92
CA PRO A 106 -9.88 -27.72 -7.63
C PRO A 106 -10.92 -26.88 -6.88
N PRO A 107 -12.15 -26.71 -7.41
CA PRO A 107 -13.17 -25.84 -6.79
C PRO A 107 -13.47 -26.19 -5.33
N GLU A 108 -13.43 -27.49 -5.00
CA GLU A 108 -13.64 -28.01 -3.65
C GLU A 108 -12.62 -27.46 -2.63
N LYS A 109 -11.35 -27.31 -3.04
CA LYS A 109 -10.26 -26.82 -2.19
C LYS A 109 -10.27 -25.30 -2.10
N LEU A 110 -10.78 -24.61 -3.13
CA LEU A 110 -10.83 -23.16 -3.19
C LEU A 110 -11.65 -22.61 -2.04
N SER A 111 -12.81 -23.22 -1.80
CA SER A 111 -13.70 -22.85 -0.70
C SER A 111 -13.07 -23.00 0.69
N ASN A 112 -12.10 -23.90 0.87
CA ASN A 112 -11.43 -24.09 2.16
C ASN A 112 -10.37 -23.02 2.43
N ILE A 113 -9.66 -22.57 1.39
CA ILE A 113 -8.61 -21.54 1.51
C ILE A 113 -9.24 -20.14 1.66
N THR A 114 -10.32 -19.86 0.93
CA THR A 114 -10.99 -18.55 0.99
C THR A 114 -11.81 -18.35 2.27
N LYS A 115 -12.08 -19.41 3.05
CA LYS A 115 -12.85 -19.37 4.31
C LYS A 115 -11.97 -19.23 5.57
N SER A 116 -10.66 -18.98 5.43
CA SER A 116 -9.79 -18.81 6.60
C SER A 116 -10.35 -17.73 7.53
N LYS A 117 -10.74 -18.13 8.74
CA LYS A 117 -11.37 -17.25 9.75
C LYS A 117 -10.36 -16.40 10.53
N ASN A 118 -9.06 -16.70 10.38
CA ASN A 118 -7.98 -16.06 11.13
C ASN A 118 -6.93 -15.54 10.13
N PRO A 119 -7.08 -14.32 9.60
CA PRO A 119 -6.07 -13.76 8.72
C PRO A 119 -4.75 -13.60 9.49
N ALA A 120 -3.67 -14.15 8.94
CA ALA A 120 -2.33 -13.84 9.39
C ALA A 120 -2.10 -12.33 9.26
N ASN A 121 -1.44 -11.69 10.24
CA ASN A 121 -1.28 -10.23 10.35
C ASN A 121 -2.56 -9.45 10.70
N SER A 122 -3.50 -10.08 11.40
CA SER A 122 -4.56 -9.36 12.10
C SER A 122 -3.97 -8.32 13.06
N ARG A 123 -4.61 -7.16 13.20
CA ARG A 123 -4.21 -6.15 14.19
C ARG A 123 -4.14 -6.79 15.58
N ARG A 124 -3.11 -6.44 16.36
CA ARG A 124 -3.04 -6.84 17.76
C ARG A 124 -4.20 -6.17 18.51
N THR A 125 -4.72 -6.84 19.54
CA THR A 125 -5.90 -6.36 20.29
C THR A 125 -5.67 -4.98 20.90
N ASN A 126 -4.47 -4.71 21.39
CA ASN A 126 -4.03 -3.41 21.90
C ASN A 126 -3.88 -2.32 20.82
N ASP A 127 -3.69 -2.68 19.55
CA ASP A 127 -3.66 -1.70 18.46
C ASP A 127 -5.08 -1.34 17.99
N SER A 128 -6.08 -2.18 18.32
CA SER A 128 -7.47 -1.98 17.93
C SER A 128 -8.16 -0.84 18.70
N THR A 129 -7.66 -0.51 19.90
CA THR A 129 -8.21 0.54 20.77
C THR A 129 -7.72 1.95 20.43
N ILE A 130 -6.68 2.08 19.60
CA ILE A 130 -6.09 3.37 19.20
C ILE A 130 -7.02 4.16 18.26
N GLY A 131 -7.93 3.47 17.58
CA GLY A 131 -8.91 4.10 16.69
C GLY A 131 -8.34 4.51 15.32
N PRO A 132 -9.17 5.15 14.48
CA PRO A 132 -8.79 5.54 13.12
C PRO A 132 -7.76 6.69 13.13
N MET A 133 -7.08 6.89 11.99
CA MET A 133 -6.23 8.07 11.81
C MET A 133 -7.08 9.34 11.81
N LEU A 134 -6.46 10.48 12.17
CA LEU A 134 -7.13 11.78 12.12
C LEU A 134 -7.64 12.10 10.70
N PRO A 135 -8.83 12.75 10.56
CA PRO A 135 -9.36 13.18 9.27
C PRO A 135 -8.38 14.05 8.47
N GLU A 136 -7.62 14.92 9.15
CA GLU A 136 -6.62 15.79 8.53
C GLU A 136 -5.47 14.97 7.95
N THR A 137 -5.04 13.91 8.64
CA THR A 137 -4.04 12.97 8.13
C THR A 137 -4.56 12.24 6.90
N ARG A 138 -5.83 11.82 6.90
CA ARG A 138 -6.46 11.17 5.75
C ARG A 138 -6.44 12.08 4.53
N ARG A 139 -6.89 13.34 4.68
CA ARG A 139 -6.87 14.34 3.61
C ARG A 139 -5.46 14.63 3.10
N LEU A 140 -4.49 14.75 4.01
CA LEU A 140 -3.09 14.96 3.66
C LEU A 140 -2.55 13.81 2.80
N LEU A 141 -2.83 12.55 3.19
CA LEU A 141 -2.42 11.37 2.44
C LEU A 141 -3.17 11.23 1.11
N GLN A 142 -4.47 11.55 1.05
CA GLN A 142 -5.23 11.58 -0.20
C GLN A 142 -4.58 12.54 -1.20
N ASN A 143 -4.31 13.78 -0.79
CA ASN A 143 -3.68 14.78 -1.64
C ASN A 143 -2.29 14.34 -2.12
N PHE A 144 -1.51 13.70 -1.23
CA PHE A 144 -0.20 13.17 -1.58
C PHE A 144 -0.27 12.03 -2.61
N TYR A 145 -1.14 11.03 -2.40
CA TYR A 145 -1.20 9.85 -3.27
C TYR A 145 -2.01 10.07 -4.54
N TRP A 146 -2.91 11.06 -4.59
CA TRP A 146 -3.77 11.33 -5.75
C TRP A 146 -3.00 11.36 -7.09
N PRO A 147 -1.97 12.22 -7.28
CA PRO A 147 -1.23 12.24 -8.54
C PRO A 147 -0.48 10.93 -8.82
N HIS A 148 -0.08 10.21 -7.77
CA HIS A 148 0.61 8.93 -7.91
C HIS A 148 -0.32 7.78 -8.30
N ASN A 149 -1.57 7.81 -7.83
CA ASN A 149 -2.60 6.85 -8.19
C ASN A 149 -3.09 7.07 -9.62
N GLU A 150 -3.18 8.32 -10.08
CA GLU A 150 -3.45 8.64 -11.49
C GLU A 150 -2.36 8.06 -12.41
N GLN A 151 -1.09 8.25 -12.05
CA GLN A 151 0.04 7.68 -12.81
C GLN A 151 0.04 6.15 -12.77
N LEU A 152 -0.28 5.55 -11.62
CA LEU A 152 -0.43 4.10 -11.50
C LEU A 152 -1.55 3.58 -12.40
N GLY A 153 -2.66 4.31 -12.46
CA GLY A 153 -3.80 3.92 -13.27
C GLY A 153 -3.54 4.02 -14.75
N ALA A 154 -2.89 5.10 -15.19
CA ALA A 154 -2.42 5.23 -16.57
C ALA A 154 -1.43 4.10 -16.94
N LEU A 155 -0.51 3.75 -16.05
CA LEU A 155 0.48 2.69 -16.27
C LEU A 155 -0.16 1.30 -16.43
N LEU A 156 -1.26 1.03 -15.71
CA LEU A 156 -1.90 -0.29 -15.66
C LEU A 156 -3.17 -0.40 -16.49
N GLY A 157 -3.65 0.69 -17.10
CA GLY A 157 -4.94 0.75 -17.77
C GLY A 157 -6.12 0.47 -16.82
N LYS A 158 -5.99 0.83 -15.55
CA LYS A 158 -6.98 0.55 -14.48
C LYS A 158 -7.18 1.79 -13.62
N THR A 159 -8.38 2.05 -13.13
CA THR A 159 -8.59 3.15 -12.18
C THR A 159 -8.21 2.77 -10.76
N PHE A 160 -7.49 3.64 -10.06
CA PHE A 160 -7.08 3.47 -8.65
C PHE A 160 -7.63 4.62 -7.79
N ASN A 161 -8.96 4.68 -7.70
CA ASN A 161 -9.65 5.65 -6.85
C ASN A 161 -9.70 5.13 -5.41
N TYR A 162 -8.58 5.22 -4.71
CA TYR A 162 -8.53 4.94 -3.29
C TYR A 162 -9.17 6.11 -2.52
N ASN A 163 -10.50 6.15 -2.51
CA ASN A 163 -11.21 6.96 -1.53
C ASN A 163 -10.93 6.34 -0.16
N LEU A 164 -9.99 6.95 0.58
CA LEU A 164 -9.65 6.48 1.92
C LEU A 164 -10.89 6.45 2.86
N ASP A 165 -11.99 7.14 2.51
CA ASP A 165 -13.24 7.16 3.27
C ASP A 165 -14.00 5.81 3.29
N GLU A 166 -13.65 4.86 2.41
CA GLU A 166 -14.28 3.53 2.36
C GLU A 166 -13.52 2.45 3.15
N ILE A 167 -12.40 2.80 3.79
CA ILE A 167 -11.62 1.86 4.61
C ILE A 167 -12.06 2.00 6.07
N ASN A 168 -13.15 1.31 6.41
CA ASN A 168 -13.59 1.05 7.78
C ASN A 168 -12.76 -0.06 8.43
#